data_AF-A0A2A6LM59-F1
#
_entry.id   AF-A0A2A6LM59-F1
#
_cell.length_a   1.000
_cell.length_b   1.000
_cell.length_c   1.000
_cell.angle_alpha   90.00
_cell.angle_beta   90.00
_cell.angle_gamma   90.00
#
_symmetry.space_group_name_H-M   'P 1'
#
loop_
_entity.id
_entity.type
_entity.pdbx_description
1 polymer ?
#
loop_
_entity_poly.entity_id
_entity_poly.type
_entity_poly.pdbx_seq_one_letter_code
_entity_poly.pdbx_strand_id
1 'polypeptide(L)' 'MSALQLSHEELINVYRTMRTIRRFEERVMQEMGTGDIPGNTHLYAGQEASAVGVC' A
#
# COMPACT_ATOMS: atom_id res chain seq x y z
N MET A 1 27.88 -5.51 3.52
CA MET A 1 26.41 -5.51 3.70
C MET A 1 25.83 -6.40 2.62
N SER A 2 25.41 -7.61 2.97
CA SER A 2 24.67 -8.46 2.02
C SER A 2 23.32 -7.80 1.77
N ALA A 3 23.02 -7.46 0.52
CA ALA A 3 21.66 -7.12 0.15
C ALA A 3 20.75 -8.29 0.55
N LEU A 4 19.62 -8.00 1.21
CA LEU A 4 18.56 -8.96 1.47
C LEU A 4 18.05 -9.46 0.12
N GLN A 5 18.49 -10.65 -0.27
CA GLN A 5 18.08 -11.24 -1.54
C GLN A 5 16.79 -12.02 -1.28
N LEU A 6 15.65 -11.35 -1.50
CA LEU A 6 14.34 -11.98 -1.46
C LEU A 6 14.24 -13.04 -2.56
N SER A 7 13.65 -14.17 -2.24
CA SER A 7 13.25 -15.18 -3.21
C SER A 7 12.23 -14.62 -4.20
N HIS A 8 12.06 -15.31 -5.33
CA HIS A 8 11.09 -14.93 -6.34
C HIS A 8 9.65 -14.87 -5.78
N GLU A 9 9.29 -15.83 -4.92
CA GLU A 9 7.99 -15.87 -4.28
C GLU A 9 7.78 -14.70 -3.32
N GLU A 10 8.80 -14.36 -2.51
CA GLU A 10 8.76 -13.21 -1.61
C GLU A 10 8.64 -11.89 -2.39
N LEU A 11 9.33 -11.73 -3.51
CA LEU A 11 9.21 -10.56 -4.38
C LEU A 11 7.79 -10.41 -4.93
N ILE A 12 7.17 -11.51 -5.38
CA ILE A 12 5.78 -11.51 -5.83
C ILE A 12 4.85 -11.10 -4.68
N ASN A 13 5.07 -11.63 -3.49
CA ASN A 13 4.25 -11.33 -2.33
C ASN A 13 4.36 -9.85 -1.94
N VAL A 14 5.58 -9.33 -1.82
CA VAL A 14 5.86 -7.91 -1.52
C VAL A 14 5.19 -6.99 -2.54
N TYR A 15 5.29 -7.30 -3.84
CA TYR A 15 4.59 -6.55 -4.87
C TYR A 15 3.07 -6.59 -4.71
N ARG A 16 2.49 -7.77 -4.47
CA ARG A 16 1.03 -7.93 -4.28
C ARG A 16 0.53 -7.15 -3.08
N THR A 17 1.28 -7.14 -1.98
CA THR A 17 0.91 -6.39 -0.77
C THR A 17 0.95 -4.88 -1.04
N MET A 18 2.04 -4.36 -1.63
CA MET A 18 2.12 -2.94 -1.98
C MET A 18 1.00 -2.53 -2.95
N ARG A 19 0.72 -3.37 -3.96
CA ARG A 19 -0.36 -3.11 -4.92
C ARG A 19 -1.74 -3.11 -4.25
N THR A 20 -1.96 -3.99 -3.28
CA THR A 20 -3.21 -4.04 -2.51
C THR A 20 -3.41 -2.75 -1.74
N ILE A 21 -2.38 -2.28 -1.03
CA ILE A 21 -2.42 -1.00 -0.30
C ILE A 21 -2.73 0.15 -1.26
N ARG A 22 -2.01 0.26 -2.38
CA ARG A 22 -2.25 1.31 -3.37
C ARG A 22 -3.70 1.32 -3.87
N ARG A 23 -4.24 0.15 -4.21
CA ARG A 23 -5.62 0.04 -4.73
C ARG A 23 -6.66 0.40 -3.69
N PHE A 24 -6.42 0.07 -2.43
CA PHE A 24 -7.28 0.49 -1.33
C PHE A 24 -7.25 2.02 -1.19
N GLU A 25 -6.07 2.62 -1.13
CA GLU A 25 -5.89 4.08 -1.01
C GLU A 25 -6.54 4.85 -2.18
N GLU A 26 -6.35 4.38 -3.41
CA GLU A 26 -7.00 4.96 -4.60
C GLU A 26 -8.53 4.88 -4.53
N ARG A 27 -9.07 3.78 -3.99
CA ARG A 27 -10.52 3.63 -3.79
C ARG A 27 -11.02 4.59 -2.71
N VAL A 28 -10.34 4.66 -1.57
CA VAL A 28 -10.69 5.60 -0.48
C VAL A 28 -10.70 7.03 -1.00
N MET A 29 -9.72 7.43 -1.81
CA MET A 29 -9.69 8.76 -2.44
C MET A 29 -10.96 9.06 -3.26
N GLN A 30 -11.48 8.07 -4.00
CA GLN A 30 -12.71 8.23 -4.78
C GLN A 30 -13.94 8.38 -3.88
N GLU A 31 -14.07 7.54 -2.85
CA GLU A 31 -15.20 7.56 -1.92
C GLU A 31 -15.20 8.81 -1.02
N MET A 32 -14.04 9.40 -0.74
CA MET A 32 -13.98 10.72 -0.11
C MET A 32 -14.65 11.80 -0.97
N GLY A 33 -14.58 11.65 -2.30
CA GLY A 33 -15.26 12.55 -3.25
C GLY A 33 -16.78 12.35 -3.33
N THR A 34 -17.30 11.18 -2.95
CA THR A 34 -18.75 10.92 -2.90
C THR A 34 -19.40 11.45 -1.63
N GLY A 35 -18.60 11.64 -0.57
CA GLY A 35 -19.07 12.10 0.75
C GLY A 35 -19.51 10.97 1.68
N ASP A 36 -19.36 9.71 1.27
CA ASP A 36 -19.69 8.53 2.09
C ASP A 36 -18.69 8.31 3.24
N ILE A 37 -17.47 8.84 3.10
CA ILE A 37 -16.44 8.82 4.14
C ILE A 37 -16.49 10.13 4.94
N PRO A 38 -16.88 10.08 6.23
CA PRO A 38 -16.99 11.29 7.04
C PRO A 38 -15.61 11.84 7.45
N GLY A 39 -15.44 13.15 7.29
CA GLY A 39 -14.23 13.87 7.73
C GLY A 39 -13.04 13.73 6.78
N ASN A 40 -11.85 14.02 7.30
CA ASN A 40 -10.61 13.99 6.52
C ASN A 40 -9.89 12.66 6.74
N THR A 41 -9.79 11.84 5.68
CA THR A 41 -8.95 10.63 5.67
C THR A 41 -7.59 10.94 5.10
N HIS A 42 -6.53 10.56 5.83
CA HIS A 42 -5.16 10.69 5.36
C HIS A 42 -4.80 9.47 4.53
N LEU A 43 -4.25 9.71 3.34
CA LEU A 43 -3.88 8.64 2.43
C LEU A 43 -2.41 8.27 2.58
N TYR A 44 -2.13 6.96 2.55
CA TYR A 44 -0.78 6.39 2.65
C TYR A 44 -0.16 6.08 1.27
N ALA A 45 -0.85 6.45 0.18
CA ALA A 45 -0.37 6.23 -1.18
C ALA A 45 1.03 6.83 -1.40
N GLY A 46 1.97 6.00 -1.84
CA GLY A 46 3.38 6.36 -2.03
C GLY A 46 4.29 5.94 -0.87
N GLN A 47 3.75 5.45 0.25
CA GLN A 47 4.51 4.98 1.41
C GLN A 47 4.41 3.45 1.61
N GLU A 48 3.91 2.71 0.62
CA GLU A 48 3.59 1.28 0.77
C GLU A 48 4.80 0.42 1.16
N ALA A 49 5.98 0.76 0.64
CA ALA A 49 7.22 0.07 0.98
C ALA A 49 7.55 0.14 2.48
N SER A 50 7.13 1.21 3.18
CA SER A 50 7.32 1.32 4.63
C SER A 50 6.40 0.36 5.39
N ALA A 51 5.16 0.17 4.94
CA ALA A 51 4.26 -0.82 5.57
C ALA A 51 4.70 -2.25 5.26
N VAL A 52 5.05 -2.54 4.00
CA VAL A 52 5.43 -3.89 3.56
C VAL A 52 6.83 -4.29 4.02
N GLY A 53 7.74 -3.34 4.19
CA GLY A 53 9.10 -3.62 4.67
C GLY A 53 9.20 -3.84 6.18
N VAL A 54 8.20 -3.40 6.94
CA VAL A 54 8.14 -3.58 8.41
C VAL A 54 7.41 -4.88 8.80
N CYS A 55 6.41 -5.30 8.01
CA CYS A 55 5.49 -6.38 8.34
C CYS A 55 5.73 -7.66 7.54
#